data_AF-A0A383EPM4-F1
#
_entry.id   AF-A0A383EPM4-F1
#
_cell.length_a   1.000
_cell.length_b   1.000
_cell.length_c   1.000
_cell.angle_alpha   90.00
_cell.angle_beta   90.00
_cell.angle_gamma   90.00
#
_symmetry.space_group_name_H-M   'P 1'
#
loop_
_entity.id
_entity.type
_entity.pdbx_description
1 polymer ?
#
loop_
_entity_poly.entity_id
_entity_poly.type
_entity_poly.pdbx_seq_one_letter_code
_entity_poly.pdbx_strand_id
1 'polypeptide(L)' 'MPVPIRLFCLLQTIGLFLAHQGNGKIDFNRDIKPLLSNRCFACHGPDEGKRKAKLRLDVFEGATRDLDGYSAIVPG' A
#
# COMPACT_ATOMS: atom_id res chain seq x y z
N MET A 1 -11.18 -37.32 24.67
CA MET A 1 -11.64 -36.41 25.74
C MET A 1 -11.93 -35.05 25.12
N PRO A 2 -13.18 -34.73 24.77
CA PRO A 2 -13.52 -33.48 24.10
C PRO A 2 -13.72 -32.35 25.12
N VAL A 3 -12.96 -31.27 24.98
CA VAL A 3 -13.14 -30.02 25.73
C VAL A 3 -14.43 -29.35 25.21
N PRO A 4 -15.36 -28.90 26.06
CA PRO A 4 -16.64 -28.38 25.61
C PRO A 4 -16.46 -27.05 24.86
N ILE A 5 -16.91 -27.05 23.60
CA ILE A 5 -16.91 -25.95 22.62
C ILE A 5 -17.51 -24.64 23.18
N ARG A 6 -18.30 -24.70 24.26
CA ARG A 6 -18.92 -23.52 24.88
C ARG A 6 -17.96 -22.63 25.65
N LEU A 7 -16.82 -23.14 26.11
CA LEU A 7 -15.84 -22.32 26.85
C LEU A 7 -14.89 -21.53 25.93
N PHE A 8 -14.73 -21.97 24.68
CA PHE A 8 -13.89 -21.29 23.69
C PHE A 8 -14.54 -20.03 23.07
N CYS A 9 -15.85 -19.87 23.28
CA CYS A 9 -16.63 -18.74 22.73
C CYS A 9 -16.47 -17.44 23.55
N LEU A 10 -16.04 -17.51 24.82
CA LEU A 10 -15.94 -16.33 25.68
C LEU A 10 -14.57 -15.60 25.63
N LEU A 11 -13.52 -16.22 25.06
CA LEU A 11 -12.19 -15.60 24.96
C LEU A 11 -11.89 -15.00 23.56
N GLN A 12 -12.67 -15.31 22.51
CA GLN A 12 -12.39 -14.80 21.16
C GLN A 12 -12.98 -13.41 20.88
N THR A 13 -13.83 -12.86 21.75
CA THR A 13 -14.45 -11.54 21.51
C THR A 13 -13.58 -10.36 21.95
N ILE A 14 -12.60 -10.56 22.83
CA ILE A 14 -11.75 -9.48 23.37
C ILE A 14 -10.52 -9.21 22.47
N GLY A 15 -10.04 -10.21 21.72
CA GLY A 15 -8.84 -10.07 20.90
C GLY A 15 -9.03 -9.40 19.53
N LEU A 16 -10.27 -9.32 19.02
CA LEU A 16 -10.54 -8.94 17.62
C LEU A 16 -10.72 -7.42 17.41
N PHE A 17 -10.79 -6.61 18.47
CA PHE A 17 -11.15 -5.19 18.38
C PHE A 17 -9.98 -4.18 18.41
N LEU A 18 -8.72 -4.63 18.44
CA LEU A 18 -7.58 -3.71 18.55
C LEU A 18 -6.98 -3.24 17.21
N ALA A 19 -7.47 -3.69 16.05
CA ALA A 19 -6.79 -3.48 14.78
C ALA A 19 -7.60 -2.69 13.75
N HIS A 20 -8.09 -1.49 14.09
CA HIS A 20 -8.44 -0.52 13.02
C HIS A 20 -8.37 0.96 13.39
N GLN A 21 -7.37 1.39 14.17
CA GLN A 21 -7.11 2.83 14.30
C GLN A 21 -6.35 3.33 13.06
N GLY A 22 -7.08 3.47 11.95
CA GLY A 22 -6.69 4.40 10.90
C GLY A 22 -6.78 5.80 11.49
N ASN A 23 -5.67 6.28 12.06
CA ASN A 23 -5.50 7.71 12.35
C ASN A 23 -5.93 8.45 11.09
N GLY A 24 -6.87 9.41 11.17
CA GLY A 24 -7.46 10.11 10.02
C GLY A 24 -6.48 10.89 9.13
N LYS A 25 -5.18 10.69 9.35
CA LYS A 25 -4.07 11.12 8.51
C LYS A 25 -3.74 10.00 7.51
N ILE A 26 -3.78 10.37 6.23
CA ILE A 26 -3.29 9.53 5.14
C ILE A 26 -1.78 9.31 5.34
N ASP A 27 -1.37 8.04 5.33
CA ASP A 27 0.04 7.63 5.34
C ASP A 27 0.40 7.04 3.98
N PHE A 28 1.48 7.53 3.35
CA PHE A 28 1.87 7.08 2.03
C PHE A 28 2.18 5.58 1.98
N ASN A 29 2.87 5.04 2.99
CA ASN A 29 3.33 3.65 2.96
C ASN A 29 2.20 2.66 3.21
N ARG A 30 1.26 3.01 4.09
CA ARG A 30 0.10 2.18 4.42
C ARG A 30 -1.02 2.32 3.40
N ASP A 31 -1.31 3.53 2.93
CA ASP A 31 -2.54 3.83 2.19
C ASP A 31 -2.29 3.96 0.67
N ILE A 32 -1.18 4.55 0.23
CA ILE A 32 -0.93 4.88 -1.19
C ILE A 32 -0.02 3.86 -1.89
N LYS A 33 1.09 3.48 -1.24
CA LYS A 33 2.08 2.55 -1.80
C LYS A 33 1.48 1.20 -2.22
N PRO A 34 0.55 0.57 -1.46
CA PRO A 34 -0.08 -0.66 -1.91
C PRO A 34 -0.89 -0.49 -3.20
N LEU A 35 -1.52 0.66 -3.41
CA LEU A 35 -2.27 0.96 -4.63
C LEU A 35 -1.32 1.03 -5.83
N LEU A 36 -0.21 1.76 -5.70
CA LEU A 36 0.81 1.86 -6.76
C LEU A 36 1.51 0.53 -7.02
N SER A 37 1.76 -0.27 -5.98
CA SER A 37 2.35 -1.60 -6.13
C SER A 37 1.44 -2.55 -6.90
N ASN A 38 0.13 -2.51 -6.63
CA ASN A 38 -0.84 -3.40 -7.26
C ASN A 38 -1.14 -3.03 -8.72
N ARG A 39 -1.08 -1.75 -9.08
CA ARG A 39 -1.54 -1.26 -10.39
C ARG A 39 -0.44 -0.76 -11.31
N CYS A 40 0.66 -0.24 -10.76
CA CYS A 40 1.60 0.59 -11.51
C CYS A 40 3.02 -0.01 -11.58
N PHE A 41 3.56 -0.53 -10.46
CA PHE A 41 4.97 -0.94 -10.38
C PHE A 41 5.34 -2.12 -11.27
N ALA A 42 4.38 -2.94 -11.68
CA ALA A 42 4.62 -4.02 -12.63
C ALA A 42 5.23 -3.53 -13.95
N CYS A 43 4.88 -2.31 -14.40
CA CYS A 43 5.39 -1.69 -15.63
C CYS A 43 6.23 -0.43 -15.39
N HIS A 44 6.11 0.23 -14.24
CA HIS A 44 6.78 1.50 -13.94
C HIS A 44 7.51 1.47 -12.60
N GLY A 45 7.99 0.29 -12.19
CA GLY A 45 8.69 0.07 -10.92
C GLY A 45 10.19 -0.18 -11.09
N PRO A 46 10.81 -0.87 -10.12
CA PRO A 46 12.27 -1.00 -10.05
C PRO A 46 12.85 -1.93 -11.12
N ASP A 47 12.07 -2.88 -11.66
CA ASP A 47 12.52 -3.81 -12.71
C ASP A 47 12.79 -3.08 -14.02
N GLU A 48 14.06 -2.89 -14.37
CA GLU A 48 14.48 -2.18 -15.59
C GLU A 48 13.98 -2.85 -16.87
N GLY A 49 13.96 -4.19 -16.89
CA GLY A 49 13.61 -4.97 -18.09
C GLY A 49 12.13 -4.88 -18.44
N LYS A 50 11.28 -4.55 -17.46
CA LYS A 50 9.83 -4.34 -17.66
C LYS A 50 9.44 -2.86 -17.69
N ARG A 51 10.39 -1.95 -17.46
CA ARG A 51 10.12 -0.53 -17.24
C ARG A 51 9.73 0.17 -18.54
N LYS A 52 8.47 0.61 -18.61
CA LYS A 52 7.94 1.36 -19.75
C LYS A 52 8.22 2.85 -19.61
N ALA A 53 8.45 3.51 -20.75
CA ALA A 53 8.66 4.96 -20.86
C ALA A 53 9.79 5.54 -19.97
N LYS A 54 10.70 4.68 -19.48
CA LYS A 54 11.72 5.04 -18.47
C LYS A 54 11.10 5.76 -17.25
N LEU A 55 9.85 5.44 -16.91
CA LEU A 55 9.11 6.05 -15.80
C LEU A 55 9.26 5.19 -14.53
N ARG A 56 9.44 5.86 -13.40
CA ARG A 56 9.72 5.25 -12.09
C ARG A 56 8.76 5.81 -11.05
N LEU A 57 7.68 5.09 -10.78
CA LEU A 57 6.67 5.50 -9.79
C LEU A 57 7.00 5.03 -8.37
N ASP A 58 7.98 4.13 -8.23
CA ASP A 58 8.42 3.56 -6.95
C ASP A 58 9.38 4.48 -6.18
N VAL A 59 9.91 5.52 -6.83
CA VAL A 59 10.79 6.53 -6.22
C VAL A 59 10.24 7.94 -6.46
N PHE A 60 10.42 8.81 -5.46
CA PHE A 60 9.83 10.15 -5.47
C PHE A 60 10.31 11.01 -6.65
N GLU A 61 11.62 11.06 -6.90
CA GLU A 61 12.21 11.81 -8.01
C GLU A 61 11.66 11.34 -9.36
N GLY A 62 11.59 10.02 -9.56
CA GLY A 62 11.09 9.43 -10.80
C GLY A 62 9.61 9.69 -11.06
N ALA A 63 8.82 9.84 -9.98
CA ALA A 63 7.39 10.10 -10.06
C ALA A 63 7.06 11.58 -10.29
N THR A 64 7.95 12.49 -9.85
CA THR A 64 7.71 13.94 -9.83
C THR A 64 8.50 14.70 -10.92
N ARG A 65 9.48 14.07 -11.56
CA ARG A 65 10.23 14.68 -12.67
C ARG A 65 9.34 15.17 -13.81
N ASP A 66 9.83 16.17 -14.52
CA ASP A 66 9.22 16.65 -15.77
C ASP A 66 9.32 15.59 -16.88
N LEU A 67 8.21 15.44 -17.60
CA LEU A 67 7.99 14.54 -18.73
C LEU A 67 7.67 15.36 -19.99
N ASP A 68 8.43 16.42 -20.26
CA ASP A 68 8.21 17.36 -21.38
C ASP A 68 6.97 18.24 -21.16
N GLY A 69 6.93 18.91 -20.01
CA GLY A 69 5.88 19.88 -19.65
C GLY A 69 4.78 19.34 -18.73
N TYR A 70 4.89 18.10 -18.23
CA TYR A 70 4.00 17.55 -17.21
C TYR A 70 4.71 16.53 -16.30
N SER A 71 4.19 16.30 -15.09
CA SER A 71 4.70 15.27 -14.16
C SER A 71 3.67 14.16 -13.98
N ALA A 72 4.14 12.93 -13.70
CA ALA A 72 3.22 11.82 -13.40
C ALA A 72 2.50 12.00 -12.05
N ILE A 73 3.19 12.58 -11.07
CA ILE A 73 2.64 12.98 -9.77
C ILE A 73 3.16 14.39 -9.47
N VAL A 74 2.25 15.30 -9.13
CA VAL A 74 2.58 16.65 -8.65
C VAL A 74 2.40 16.68 -7.14
N PRO A 75 3.46 16.94 -6.34
CA PRO A 75 3.33 17.14 -4.89
C PRO A 75 2.52 18.42 -4.59
N GLY A 76 1.64 18.37 -3.60
CA GLY A 76 0.78 19.49 -3.21
C GLY A 76 0.20 19.32 -1.82
#